data_AF-A0A947CT23-F1
#
_entry.id   AF-A0A947CT23-F1
#
_cell.length_a   1.000
_cell.length_b   1.000
_cell.length_c   1.000
_cell.angle_alpha   90.00
_cell.angle_beta   90.00
_cell.angle_gamma   90.00
#
_symmetry.space_group_name_H-M   'P 1'
#
loop_
_entity.id
_entity.type
_entity.pdbx_description
1 polymer ?
#
loop_
_entity_poly.entity_id
_entity_poly.type
_entity_poly.pdbx_seq_one_letter_code
_entity_poly.pdbx_strand_id
1 'polypeptide(L)'
;MKRAIGWLMTALLVLAAAPDAAAQRRSTRFDVQKFGFRFANTFSNDFLKDPDIRTGGLCGGMVYAALDYYHAKRRAPSQTYRPANRTPLQSYIYNRQLHSFKGLDKWVEIGLNPGGIRNDEFFRWGLKERLAELRKFLDRGQPVPLGLWGSKSESHQVLAIGYDMGRYKGDLGANQGDLKIFVYDPNHPKQTLTLVPDPRRKRFFYLEQKRWKPADRIYWRSYFPDGNYRPRRPPNIRKARYPKDGRAHELVLRFATGADDLRGGRDNVNVTLNLANGTQQRYLRINKGARWLSNYAEHAQIKLKRPAKPEDILSVEVQTTFRGGIGGDNWDVVDFQVWATGGRFVNRHIYHNKDKFRFTGHRKNRTYTIRELKHEAGKTKILTLNIQSGSDDLRGGNDNVDAYVMFRGGGGQWIRNINASRNWERYRPQKVHLTLNRPMAPKDIVGLKLQTTSRGGMGGDNWDLRRLEVQANIPGKWPVLYKREKRPYIKRFTGNDRSFTARW
;
A
#
# COMPACT_ATOMS: atom_id res chain seq x y z
N MET A 1 -13.17 90.25 52.02
CA MET A 1 -14.12 89.11 52.09
C MET A 1 -14.30 88.53 50.69
N LYS A 2 -14.00 87.22 50.55
CA LYS A 2 -14.61 86.21 49.65
C LYS A 2 -14.95 86.54 48.17
N ARG A 3 -14.29 85.74 47.29
CA ARG A 3 -14.81 84.99 46.10
C ARG A 3 -15.09 85.84 44.83
N ALA A 4 -14.85 85.40 43.59
CA ALA A 4 -14.51 84.10 43.01
C ALA A 4 -13.76 84.28 41.67
N ILE A 5 -12.80 83.40 41.38
CA ILE A 5 -12.18 83.25 40.05
C ILE A 5 -12.82 82.01 39.42
N GLY A 6 -13.58 82.20 38.34
CA GLY A 6 -14.13 81.11 37.52
C GLY A 6 -13.15 80.71 36.43
N TRP A 7 -12.55 79.53 36.55
CA TRP A 7 -11.81 78.86 35.49
C TRP A 7 -12.75 77.89 34.77
N LEU A 8 -12.96 78.07 33.47
CA LEU A 8 -13.54 77.07 32.58
C LEU A 8 -12.42 76.11 32.15
N MET A 9 -12.36 74.94 32.80
CA MET A 9 -11.53 73.81 32.36
C MET A 9 -12.35 72.95 31.41
N THR A 10 -11.95 72.94 30.14
CA THR A 10 -12.43 72.01 29.12
C THR A 10 -12.01 70.60 29.50
N ALA A 11 -12.96 69.74 29.87
CA ALA A 11 -12.71 68.33 30.12
C ALA A 11 -12.46 67.61 28.79
N LEU A 12 -11.21 67.25 28.50
CA LEU A 12 -10.87 66.30 27.45
C LEU A 12 -11.29 64.90 27.90
N LEU A 13 -12.39 64.39 27.33
CA LEU A 13 -12.80 63.00 27.49
C LEU A 13 -11.83 62.12 26.70
N VAL A 14 -10.79 61.59 27.35
CA VAL A 14 -10.01 60.49 26.77
C VAL A 14 -10.83 59.22 26.93
N LEU A 15 -11.60 58.87 25.89
CA LEU A 15 -12.06 57.49 25.71
C LEU A 15 -10.80 56.64 25.53
N ALA A 16 -10.35 55.99 26.61
CA ALA A 16 -9.48 54.84 26.48
C ALA A 16 -10.25 53.78 25.71
N ALA A 17 -10.01 53.69 24.40
CA ALA A 17 -10.38 52.52 23.63
C ALA A 17 -9.80 51.31 24.35
N ALA A 18 -10.66 50.43 24.85
CA ALA A 18 -10.24 49.13 25.32
C ALA A 18 -9.36 48.51 24.21
N PRO A 19 -8.20 47.94 24.54
CA PRO A 19 -7.33 47.37 23.52
C PRO A 19 -8.16 46.38 22.71
N ASP A 20 -8.28 46.63 21.41
CA ASP A 20 -8.89 45.73 20.45
C ASP A 20 -8.45 44.31 20.78
N ALA A 21 -9.42 43.40 20.88
CA ALA A 21 -9.22 42.00 21.18
C ALA A 21 -8.15 41.43 20.22
N ALA A 22 -6.88 41.46 20.67
CA ALA A 22 -5.75 40.99 19.90
C ALA A 22 -6.10 39.60 19.40
N ALA A 23 -6.02 39.40 18.07
CA ALA A 23 -6.54 38.20 17.42
C ALA A 23 -6.23 36.94 18.22
N GLN A 24 -7.24 36.42 18.94
CA GLN A 24 -7.17 35.22 19.78
C GLN A 24 -7.00 33.94 18.96
N ARG A 25 -6.90 34.11 17.64
CA ARG A 25 -6.67 33.08 16.64
C ARG A 25 -5.27 33.22 16.07
N ARG A 26 -4.56 32.09 16.01
CA ARG A 26 -3.24 31.98 15.39
C ARG A 26 -3.19 30.78 14.45
N SER A 27 -2.47 30.92 13.35
CA SER A 27 -2.23 29.85 12.39
C SER A 27 -0.80 29.91 11.88
N THR A 28 -0.27 28.75 11.53
CA THR A 28 1.05 28.60 10.92
C THR A 28 0.91 28.57 9.39
N ARG A 29 2.04 28.61 8.68
CA ARG A 29 2.05 28.48 7.21
C ARG A 29 1.98 27.02 6.73
N PHE A 30 1.74 26.06 7.63
CA PHE A 30 1.59 24.66 7.27
C PHE A 30 0.28 24.43 6.51
N ASP A 31 0.38 24.24 5.21
CA ASP A 31 -0.74 23.91 4.33
C ASP A 31 -0.89 22.39 4.22
N VAL A 32 -1.99 21.86 4.77
CA VAL A 32 -2.30 20.42 4.77
C VAL A 32 -2.34 19.81 3.37
N GLN A 33 -2.77 20.55 2.35
CA GLN A 33 -2.83 20.05 0.97
C GLN A 33 -1.44 19.95 0.32
N LYS A 34 -0.48 20.76 0.79
CA LYS A 34 0.89 20.82 0.25
C LYS A 34 1.86 19.91 1.01
N PHE A 35 1.77 19.87 2.33
CA PHE A 35 2.75 19.21 3.19
C PHE A 35 2.20 17.97 3.92
N GLY A 36 0.88 17.82 4.02
CA GLY A 36 0.25 16.61 4.51
C GLY A 36 0.34 15.46 3.50
N PHE A 37 0.44 14.23 3.98
CA PHE A 37 0.34 13.05 3.13
C PHE A 37 -1.09 12.87 2.61
N ARG A 38 -1.22 12.27 1.43
CA ARG A 38 -2.52 12.04 0.75
C ARG A 38 -3.06 10.62 0.91
N PHE A 39 -2.40 9.82 1.74
CA PHE A 39 -2.81 8.48 2.13
C PHE A 39 -2.96 8.45 3.64
N ALA A 40 -3.92 7.65 4.13
CA ALA A 40 -4.17 7.53 5.56
C ALA A 40 -3.09 6.66 6.23
N ASN A 41 -2.85 6.93 7.50
CA ASN A 41 -2.05 6.09 8.38
C ASN A 41 -2.78 4.77 8.67
N THR A 42 -2.70 3.84 7.71
CA THR A 42 -3.22 2.47 7.85
C THR A 42 -2.06 1.48 7.92
N PHE A 43 -0.95 1.88 8.56
CA PHE A 43 0.19 1.01 8.75
C PHE A 43 -0.08 0.00 9.86
N SER A 44 0.42 -1.22 9.68
CA SER A 44 0.58 -2.20 10.75
C SER A 44 2.03 -2.61 10.77
N ASN A 45 2.65 -2.60 11.95
CA ASN A 45 4.07 -2.91 12.10
C ASN A 45 4.27 -3.81 13.32
N ASP A 46 5.20 -4.76 13.19
CA ASP A 46 5.79 -5.48 14.33
C ASP A 46 6.94 -4.60 14.87
N PHE A 47 6.67 -3.72 15.84
CA PHE A 47 7.66 -2.71 16.29
C PHE A 47 8.83 -3.29 17.07
N LEU A 48 8.57 -4.30 17.90
CA LEU A 48 9.54 -5.03 18.70
C LEU A 48 9.03 -6.47 18.77
N LYS A 49 9.89 -7.45 18.47
CA LYS A 49 9.56 -8.86 18.64
C LYS A 49 9.41 -9.25 20.11
N ASP A 50 9.90 -8.42 21.03
CA ASP A 50 9.78 -8.59 22.47
C ASP A 50 10.09 -7.27 23.21
N PRO A 51 9.18 -6.70 24.03
CA PRO A 51 7.77 -7.03 24.13
C PRO A 51 6.98 -6.55 22.88
N ASP A 52 5.90 -7.25 22.52
CA ASP A 52 5.03 -6.99 21.35
C ASP A 52 4.21 -5.68 21.50
N ILE A 53 4.90 -4.54 21.51
CA ILE A 53 4.28 -3.21 21.50
C ILE A 53 3.84 -2.90 20.07
N ARG A 54 2.64 -3.34 19.69
CA ARG A 54 2.02 -2.93 18.43
C ARG A 54 1.50 -1.50 18.57
N THR A 55 2.23 -0.51 18.07
CA THR A 55 1.61 0.80 17.85
C THR A 55 0.79 0.73 16.57
N GLY A 56 -0.49 1.11 16.65
CA GLY A 56 -1.43 1.10 15.53
C GLY A 56 -1.07 2.17 14.50
N GLY A 57 -0.01 1.94 13.73
CA GLY A 57 0.42 2.78 12.62
C GLY A 57 1.78 3.46 12.77
N LEU A 58 1.97 4.50 11.96
CA LEU A 58 3.16 5.34 11.89
C LEU A 58 2.79 6.82 12.04
N CYS A 59 1.81 7.15 12.89
CA CYS A 59 1.28 8.51 13.03
C CYS A 59 2.37 9.54 13.36
N GLY A 60 3.21 9.26 14.35
CA GLY A 60 4.35 10.11 14.73
C GLY A 60 5.37 10.28 13.61
N GLY A 61 5.71 9.19 12.93
CA GLY A 61 6.60 9.20 11.78
C GLY A 61 6.03 10.00 10.61
N MET A 62 4.72 9.92 10.39
CA MET A 62 4.03 10.69 9.35
C MET A 62 3.94 12.18 9.70
N VAL A 63 3.68 12.53 10.96
CA VAL A 63 3.70 13.93 11.45
C VAL A 63 5.09 14.52 11.30
N TYR A 64 6.11 13.83 11.81
CA TYR A 64 7.50 14.27 11.74
C TYR A 64 7.96 14.41 10.29
N ALA A 65 7.66 13.44 9.42
CA ALA A 65 8.01 13.52 8.01
C ALA A 65 7.26 14.63 7.27
N ALA A 66 5.97 14.86 7.55
CA ALA A 66 5.22 15.97 6.97
C ALA A 66 5.82 17.34 7.38
N LEU A 67 6.23 17.46 8.65
CA LEU A 67 6.91 18.64 9.17
C LEU A 67 8.30 18.83 8.53
N ASP A 68 9.03 17.74 8.26
CA ASP A 68 10.30 17.77 7.51
C ASP A 68 10.12 18.30 6.08
N TYR A 69 9.05 17.89 5.39
CA TYR A 69 8.69 18.43 4.07
C TYR A 69 8.38 19.94 4.14
N TYR A 70 7.65 20.38 5.16
CA TYR A 70 7.38 21.80 5.41
C TYR A 70 8.67 22.61 5.62
N HIS A 71 9.55 22.19 6.53
CA HIS A 71 10.82 22.89 6.79
C HIS A 71 11.78 22.87 5.60
N ALA A 72 11.78 21.77 4.84
CA ALA A 72 12.55 21.68 3.60
C ALA A 72 11.95 22.49 2.44
N LYS A 73 10.82 23.19 2.64
CA LYS A 73 10.07 23.93 1.61
C LYS A 73 9.73 23.06 0.39
N ARG A 74 9.44 21.77 0.63
CA ARG A 74 9.16 20.78 -0.41
C ARG A 74 7.79 20.19 -0.21
N ARG A 75 7.00 20.08 -1.28
CA ARG A 75 5.70 19.42 -1.23
C ARG A 75 5.86 17.95 -0.81
N ALA A 76 4.93 17.46 -0.01
CA ALA A 76 4.83 16.04 0.29
C ALA A 76 4.58 15.24 -0.99
N PRO A 77 4.98 13.95 -1.03
CA PRO A 77 4.75 13.08 -2.16
C PRO A 77 3.26 13.04 -2.53
N SER A 78 2.94 13.14 -3.82
CA SER A 78 1.56 13.17 -4.28
C SER A 78 0.86 11.81 -4.28
N GLN A 79 1.55 10.77 -3.82
CA GLN A 79 1.06 9.40 -3.71
C GLN A 79 -0.19 9.35 -2.81
N THR A 80 -1.24 8.67 -3.24
CA THR A 80 -2.51 8.56 -2.49
C THR A 80 -2.77 7.18 -1.90
N TYR A 81 -1.81 6.26 -2.00
CA TYR A 81 -1.83 4.94 -1.39
C TYR A 81 -0.68 4.83 -0.41
N ARG A 82 -0.83 3.97 0.60
CA ARG A 82 0.20 3.75 1.61
C ARG A 82 1.49 3.23 0.96
N PRO A 83 2.67 3.81 1.25
CA PRO A 83 3.92 3.30 0.73
C PRO A 83 4.22 1.91 1.31
N ALA A 84 4.59 0.97 0.43
CA ALA A 84 4.90 -0.41 0.81
C ALA A 84 6.13 -0.47 1.72
N ASN A 85 6.23 -1.54 2.51
CA ASN A 85 7.44 -1.86 3.25
C ASN A 85 8.68 -1.86 2.35
N ARG A 86 9.82 -1.37 2.85
CA ARG A 86 11.10 -1.18 2.12
C ARG A 86 11.06 -0.21 0.94
N THR A 87 10.03 0.61 0.79
CA THR A 87 10.09 1.77 -0.12
C THR A 87 10.81 2.95 0.57
N PRO A 88 11.49 3.83 -0.18
CA PRO A 88 12.20 4.97 0.42
C PRO A 88 11.31 5.84 1.32
N LEU A 89 10.04 6.04 0.92
CA LEU A 89 9.10 6.82 1.73
C LEU A 89 8.67 6.08 3.00
N GLN A 90 8.32 4.80 2.90
CA GLN A 90 7.92 4.02 4.08
C GLN A 90 9.07 3.90 5.07
N SER A 91 10.29 3.58 4.61
CA SER A 91 11.45 3.45 5.50
C SER A 91 11.80 4.78 6.17
N TYR A 92 11.64 5.91 5.46
CA TYR A 92 11.80 7.22 6.06
C TYR A 92 10.76 7.51 7.15
N ILE A 93 9.48 7.27 6.87
CA ILE A 93 8.39 7.45 7.84
C ILE A 93 8.61 6.55 9.07
N TYR A 94 8.96 5.28 8.86
CA TYR A 94 9.26 4.33 9.92
C TYR A 94 10.42 4.83 10.82
N ASN A 95 11.53 5.27 10.21
CA ASN A 95 12.64 5.83 10.98
C ASN A 95 12.23 7.09 11.75
N ARG A 96 11.39 7.96 11.16
CA ARG A 96 10.87 9.14 11.88
C ARG A 96 9.95 8.77 13.04
N GLN A 97 9.22 7.66 12.96
CA GLN A 97 8.42 7.15 14.08
C GLN A 97 9.30 6.72 15.25
N LEU A 98 10.41 6.03 14.99
CA LEU A 98 11.36 5.69 16.05
C LEU A 98 11.94 6.94 16.73
N HIS A 99 12.09 8.03 16.00
CA HIS A 99 12.54 9.30 16.56
C HIS A 99 11.45 10.05 17.31
N SER A 100 10.20 10.01 16.86
CA SER A 100 9.08 10.62 17.60
C SER A 100 8.83 9.93 18.93
N PHE A 101 9.31 8.69 19.08
CA PHE A 101 9.27 7.96 20.34
C PHE A 101 10.39 8.34 21.34
N LYS A 102 11.50 8.93 20.89
CA LYS A 102 12.59 9.34 21.79
C LYS A 102 12.25 10.58 22.64
N GLY A 103 11.15 11.27 22.35
CA GLY A 103 10.60 12.35 23.16
C GLY A 103 9.42 11.92 24.05
N LEU A 104 9.28 10.61 24.32
CA LEU A 104 8.21 10.02 25.15
C LEU A 104 8.57 9.87 26.64
N ASP A 105 9.63 10.51 27.10
CA ASP A 105 9.94 10.63 28.54
C ASP A 105 8.70 11.05 29.36
N LYS A 106 7.86 11.95 28.81
CA LYS A 106 6.58 12.36 29.40
C LYS A 106 5.50 11.27 29.44
N TRP A 107 5.56 10.23 28.62
CA TRP A 107 4.51 9.20 28.53
C TRP A 107 4.62 8.15 29.64
N VAL A 108 5.84 7.94 30.14
CA VAL A 108 6.10 7.04 31.28
C VAL A 108 5.43 7.59 32.55
N GLU A 109 5.48 8.91 32.77
CA GLU A 109 4.82 9.61 33.89
C GLU A 109 3.28 9.45 33.88
N ILE A 110 2.72 9.23 32.69
CA ILE A 110 1.28 9.18 32.42
C ILE A 110 0.74 7.74 32.44
N GLY A 111 1.59 6.74 32.24
CA GLY A 111 1.22 5.32 32.26
C GLY A 111 0.66 4.86 33.60
N LEU A 112 1.05 5.52 34.70
CA LEU A 112 0.56 5.26 36.05
C LEU A 112 -0.73 6.07 36.33
N ASN A 113 -1.86 5.52 35.90
CA ASN A 113 -3.20 6.06 36.21
C ASN A 113 -4.19 4.93 36.56
N PRO A 114 -3.98 4.22 37.69
CA PRO A 114 -4.86 3.12 38.11
C PRO A 114 -6.28 3.65 38.33
N GLY A 115 -7.28 2.95 37.77
CA GLY A 115 -8.69 3.35 37.90
C GLY A 115 -9.07 4.70 37.26
N GLY A 116 -8.14 5.41 36.59
CA GLY A 116 -8.43 6.72 36.02
C GLY A 116 -8.42 7.89 37.01
N ILE A 117 -7.84 7.72 38.21
CA ILE A 117 -7.82 8.68 39.31
C ILE A 117 -7.33 10.08 38.88
N ARG A 118 -6.40 10.14 37.92
CA ARG A 118 -5.78 11.41 37.44
C ARG A 118 -6.44 12.01 36.18
N ASN A 119 -7.58 11.49 35.73
CA ASN A 119 -8.21 11.98 34.48
C ASN A 119 -8.55 13.48 34.52
N ASP A 120 -9.04 13.97 35.66
CA ASP A 120 -9.36 15.39 35.84
C ASP A 120 -8.11 16.27 35.81
N GLU A 121 -7.03 15.83 36.46
CA GLU A 121 -5.73 16.49 36.45
C GLU A 121 -5.19 16.62 35.02
N PHE A 122 -5.17 15.52 34.27
CA PHE A 122 -4.69 15.51 32.89
C PHE A 122 -5.51 16.40 31.95
N PHE A 123 -6.83 16.45 32.14
CA PHE A 123 -7.69 17.36 31.39
C PHE A 123 -7.36 18.83 31.68
N ARG A 124 -7.20 19.18 32.97
CA ARG A 124 -6.83 20.54 33.38
C ARG A 124 -5.47 20.96 32.85
N TRP A 125 -4.50 20.05 32.79
CA TRP A 125 -3.21 20.30 32.14
C TRP A 125 -3.35 20.70 30.67
N GLY A 126 -4.26 20.04 29.96
CA GLY A 126 -4.57 20.37 28.56
C GLY A 126 -5.10 21.79 28.37
N LEU A 127 -5.79 22.33 29.37
CA LEU A 127 -6.38 23.67 29.34
C LEU A 127 -5.40 24.77 29.76
N LYS A 128 -4.45 24.46 30.67
CA LYS A 128 -3.51 25.44 31.21
C LYS A 128 -2.08 25.21 30.70
N GLU A 129 -1.33 24.32 31.36
CA GLU A 129 0.12 24.18 31.18
C GLU A 129 0.48 23.77 29.74
N ARG A 130 -0.26 22.81 29.16
CA ARG A 130 -0.03 22.31 27.79
C ARG A 130 -0.46 23.31 26.74
N LEU A 131 -1.50 24.09 27.00
CA LEU A 131 -1.89 25.19 26.12
C LEU A 131 -0.85 26.31 26.11
N ALA A 132 -0.31 26.66 27.28
CA ALA A 132 0.78 27.63 27.39
C ALA A 132 2.04 27.14 26.63
N GLU A 133 2.41 25.86 26.77
CA GLU A 133 3.49 25.24 25.99
C GLU A 133 3.21 25.30 24.48
N LEU A 134 1.99 24.95 24.05
CA LEU A 134 1.57 24.96 22.65
C LEU A 134 1.69 26.36 22.02
N ARG A 135 1.22 27.38 22.74
CA ARG A 135 1.23 28.77 22.29
C ARG A 135 2.64 29.30 22.06
N LYS A 136 3.65 28.87 22.84
CA LYS A 136 5.06 29.22 22.60
C LYS A 136 5.54 28.86 21.18
N PHE A 137 4.95 27.85 20.54
CA PHE A 137 5.27 27.49 19.16
C PHE A 137 4.37 28.22 18.16
N LEU A 138 3.05 28.13 18.34
CA LEU A 138 2.08 28.63 17.37
C LEU A 138 2.08 30.16 17.25
N ASP A 139 2.35 30.88 18.34
CA ASP A 139 2.45 32.36 18.32
C ASP A 139 3.67 32.83 17.48
N ARG A 140 4.69 31.98 17.34
CA ARG A 140 5.85 32.20 16.45
C ARG A 140 5.65 31.64 15.04
N GLY A 141 4.44 31.20 14.71
CA GLY A 141 4.12 30.57 13.42
C GLY A 141 4.77 29.19 13.22
N GLN A 142 5.21 28.53 14.29
CA GLN A 142 5.88 27.23 14.24
C GLN A 142 4.85 26.11 14.47
N PRO A 143 4.57 25.25 13.48
CA PRO A 143 3.74 24.06 13.71
C PRO A 143 4.51 23.07 14.59
N VAL A 144 3.80 22.40 15.50
CA VAL A 144 4.41 21.55 16.52
C VAL A 144 3.70 20.20 16.61
N PRO A 145 4.43 19.06 16.64
CA PRO A 145 3.80 17.76 16.87
C PRO A 145 3.12 17.72 18.24
N LEU A 146 1.95 17.09 18.32
CA LEU A 146 1.25 16.81 19.56
C LEU A 146 1.18 15.30 19.77
N GLY A 147 1.51 14.84 20.97
CA GLY A 147 1.08 13.55 21.47
C GLY A 147 -0.33 13.69 22.06
N LEU A 148 -1.32 13.01 21.47
CA LEU A 148 -2.67 12.89 22.02
C LEU A 148 -2.72 11.63 22.88
N TRP A 149 -3.16 11.77 24.12
CA TRP A 149 -3.16 10.67 25.07
C TRP A 149 -4.58 10.24 25.44
N GLY A 150 -4.92 9.00 25.12
CA GLY A 150 -6.22 8.37 25.42
C GLY A 150 -6.10 7.21 26.40
N SER A 151 -7.14 6.40 26.54
CA SER A 151 -7.10 5.22 27.41
C SER A 151 -6.48 4.02 26.67
N LYS A 152 -5.63 3.23 27.37
CA LYS A 152 -4.93 1.97 26.99
C LYS A 152 -4.32 1.84 25.57
N SER A 153 -5.02 2.15 24.48
CA SER A 153 -4.60 2.01 23.08
C SER A 153 -4.94 3.20 22.14
N GLU A 154 -5.59 4.26 22.64
CA GLU A 154 -6.10 5.39 21.83
C GLU A 154 -5.09 6.54 21.63
N SER A 155 -3.86 6.29 22.05
CA SER A 155 -2.75 7.23 21.98
C SER A 155 -2.31 7.46 20.54
N HIS A 156 -2.16 8.73 20.15
CA HIS A 156 -1.99 9.14 18.76
C HIS A 156 -1.04 10.34 18.64
N GLN A 157 -0.52 10.60 17.45
CA GLN A 157 0.31 11.80 17.18
C GLN A 157 -0.25 12.58 16.00
N VAL A 158 -0.39 13.89 16.19
CA VAL A 158 -0.90 14.84 15.20
C VAL A 158 0.00 16.07 15.11
N LEU A 159 -0.23 16.96 14.16
CA LEU A 159 0.51 18.22 14.05
C LEU A 159 -0.43 19.39 14.35
N ALA A 160 -0.15 20.16 15.40
CA ALA A 160 -0.85 21.42 15.63
C ALA A 160 -0.36 22.47 14.64
N ILE A 161 -1.32 23.12 13.97
CA ILE A 161 -1.08 24.10 12.92
C ILE A 161 -1.75 25.44 13.19
N GLY A 162 -2.49 25.56 14.30
CA GLY A 162 -3.10 26.79 14.76
C GLY A 162 -4.01 26.57 15.96
N TYR A 163 -4.53 27.65 16.52
CA TYR A 163 -5.55 27.64 17.56
C TYR A 163 -6.48 28.86 17.43
N ASP A 164 -7.63 28.78 18.09
CA ASP A 164 -8.57 29.87 18.30
C ASP A 164 -9.10 29.78 19.72
N MET A 165 -8.83 30.81 20.54
CA MET A 165 -9.26 30.84 21.94
C MET A 165 -10.74 31.27 22.07
N GLY A 166 -11.34 31.93 21.07
CA GLY A 166 -12.70 32.44 21.20
C GLY A 166 -12.86 33.43 22.36
N ARG A 167 -13.60 33.03 23.42
CA ARG A 167 -13.70 33.79 24.69
C ARG A 167 -12.89 33.17 25.82
N TYR A 168 -12.14 32.11 25.53
CA TYR A 168 -11.34 31.39 26.51
C TYR A 168 -10.10 32.21 26.91
N LYS A 169 -9.85 32.32 28.22
CA LYS A 169 -8.74 33.12 28.76
C LYS A 169 -7.50 32.30 29.13
N GLY A 170 -7.53 30.98 28.92
CA GLY A 170 -6.44 30.08 29.37
C GLY A 170 -6.54 29.69 30.85
N ASP A 171 -7.74 29.78 31.43
CA ASP A 171 -8.03 29.48 32.84
C ASP A 171 -8.99 28.27 32.99
N LEU A 172 -9.52 28.02 34.19
CA LEU A 172 -10.56 26.99 34.39
C LEU A 172 -11.96 27.60 34.51
N GLY A 173 -12.19 28.76 33.90
CA GLY A 173 -13.47 29.49 33.92
C GLY A 173 -14.54 28.94 32.97
N ALA A 174 -15.60 29.71 32.75
CA ALA A 174 -16.80 29.27 32.05
C ALA A 174 -16.63 28.99 30.54
N ASN A 175 -15.57 29.51 29.91
CA ASN A 175 -15.40 29.48 28.44
C ASN A 175 -14.39 28.42 27.95
N GLN A 176 -14.08 27.40 28.76
CA GLN A 176 -13.14 26.33 28.36
C GLN A 176 -13.50 25.71 27.01
N GLY A 177 -14.81 25.50 26.76
CA GLY A 177 -15.34 24.90 25.53
C GLY A 177 -15.12 25.72 24.25
N ASP A 178 -14.71 26.98 24.36
CA ASP A 178 -14.47 27.84 23.20
C ASP A 178 -13.10 27.59 22.55
N LEU A 179 -12.17 26.95 23.28
CA LEU A 179 -10.84 26.60 22.78
C LEU A 179 -10.93 25.65 21.59
N LYS A 180 -10.29 26.02 20.49
CA LYS A 180 -10.09 25.19 19.29
C LYS A 180 -8.62 25.09 18.98
N ILE A 181 -8.14 23.88 18.72
CA ILE A 181 -6.79 23.62 18.20
C ILE A 181 -6.94 22.98 16.81
N PHE A 182 -6.40 23.64 15.79
CA PHE A 182 -6.43 23.14 14.42
C PHE A 182 -5.26 22.19 14.19
N VAL A 183 -5.54 20.98 13.70
CA VAL A 183 -4.52 19.94 13.53
C VAL A 183 -4.53 19.33 12.13
N TYR A 184 -3.35 18.90 11.68
CA TYR A 184 -3.19 17.88 10.65
C TYR A 184 -3.09 16.51 11.33
N ASP A 185 -4.02 15.62 10.99
CA ASP A 185 -4.05 14.24 11.47
C ASP A 185 -3.75 13.28 10.30
N PRO A 186 -2.68 12.45 10.38
CA PRO A 186 -2.35 11.50 9.32
C PRO A 186 -3.40 10.38 9.11
N ASN A 187 -4.33 10.18 10.04
CA ASN A 187 -5.49 9.30 9.86
C ASN A 187 -6.57 9.94 8.97
N HIS A 188 -6.57 11.27 8.79
CA HIS A 188 -7.54 12.04 8.02
C HIS A 188 -6.85 12.88 6.92
N PRO A 189 -6.33 12.25 5.85
CA PRO A 189 -5.59 12.93 4.81
C PRO A 189 -6.38 14.07 4.16
N LYS A 190 -5.67 15.16 3.82
CA LYS A 190 -6.23 16.35 3.16
C LYS A 190 -7.28 17.11 3.99
N GLN A 191 -7.41 16.81 5.28
CA GLN A 191 -8.35 17.50 6.17
C GLN A 191 -7.58 18.22 7.29
N THR A 192 -8.08 19.39 7.65
CA THR A 192 -7.76 20.03 8.93
C THR A 192 -8.87 19.62 9.89
N LEU A 193 -8.51 19.08 11.06
CA LEU A 193 -9.44 18.75 12.12
C LEU A 193 -9.33 19.76 13.26
N THR A 194 -10.37 19.82 14.09
CA THR A 194 -10.48 20.79 15.19
C THR A 194 -10.60 20.06 16.52
N LEU A 195 -9.50 19.99 17.26
CA LEU A 195 -9.49 19.45 18.62
C LEU A 195 -10.09 20.48 19.59
N VAL A 196 -11.09 20.07 20.35
CA VAL A 196 -11.81 20.91 21.33
C VAL A 196 -11.96 20.19 22.67
N PRO A 197 -11.99 20.91 23.80
CA PRO A 197 -12.30 20.32 25.09
C PRO A 197 -13.80 20.04 25.26
N ASP A 198 -14.13 18.98 26.00
CA ASP A 198 -15.44 18.70 26.60
C ASP A 198 -15.28 18.81 28.13
N PRO A 199 -15.51 19.99 28.73
CA PRO A 199 -15.40 20.19 30.18
C PRO A 199 -16.32 19.27 30.99
N ARG A 200 -17.48 18.87 30.44
CA ARG A 200 -18.42 17.98 31.13
C ARG A 200 -17.87 16.56 31.25
N ARG A 201 -17.20 16.08 30.18
CA ARG A 201 -16.61 14.73 30.14
C ARG A 201 -15.12 14.69 30.47
N LYS A 202 -14.51 15.85 30.75
CA LYS A 202 -13.10 16.05 31.10
C LYS A 202 -12.16 15.39 30.09
N ARG A 203 -12.44 15.63 28.81
CA ARG A 203 -11.75 15.01 27.67
C ARG A 203 -11.65 15.99 26.50
N PHE A 204 -10.81 15.67 25.53
CA PHE A 204 -10.67 16.36 24.25
C PHE A 204 -11.19 15.47 23.13
N PHE A 205 -11.70 16.09 22.08
CA PHE A 205 -12.27 15.38 20.94
C PHE A 205 -12.24 16.22 19.66
N TYR A 206 -12.42 15.59 18.51
CA TYR A 206 -12.56 16.34 17.25
C TYR A 206 -13.97 16.86 17.06
N LEU A 207 -14.13 18.15 16.81
CA LEU A 207 -15.43 18.76 16.54
C LEU A 207 -16.13 18.08 15.34
N GLU A 208 -15.36 17.65 14.35
CA GLU A 208 -15.81 16.96 13.15
C GLU A 208 -16.43 15.59 13.46
N GLN A 209 -16.06 14.95 14.59
CA GLN A 209 -16.52 13.61 14.94
C GLN A 209 -18.01 13.55 15.32
N LYS A 210 -18.68 14.71 15.49
CA LYS A 210 -20.14 14.78 15.61
C LYS A 210 -20.85 14.12 14.43
N ARG A 211 -20.22 14.14 13.25
CA ARG A 211 -20.72 13.51 12.01
C ARG A 211 -20.27 12.05 11.85
N TRP A 212 -19.39 11.56 12.71
CA TRP A 212 -18.88 10.19 12.64
C TRP A 212 -19.82 9.24 13.38
N LYS A 213 -19.76 7.94 13.02
CA LYS A 213 -20.50 6.91 13.75
C LYS A 213 -20.03 6.88 15.20
N PRO A 214 -20.91 6.60 16.18
CA PRO A 214 -20.52 6.57 17.59
C PRO A 214 -19.30 5.69 17.88
N ALA A 215 -19.18 4.54 17.21
CA ALA A 215 -18.06 3.61 17.36
C ALA A 215 -16.70 4.14 16.83
N ASP A 216 -16.73 5.16 15.97
CA ASP A 216 -15.52 5.76 15.37
C ASP A 216 -15.06 7.02 16.14
N ARG A 217 -15.82 7.46 17.16
CA ARG A 217 -15.51 8.66 17.93
C ARG A 217 -14.39 8.36 18.91
N ILE A 218 -13.35 9.18 18.87
CA ILE A 218 -12.18 9.05 19.73
C ILE A 218 -12.17 10.18 20.74
N TYR A 219 -11.70 9.90 21.94
CA TYR A 219 -11.54 10.90 23.00
C TYR A 219 -10.17 10.78 23.64
N TRP A 220 -9.57 11.92 23.92
CA TRP A 220 -8.28 11.99 24.60
C TRP A 220 -8.45 12.64 25.96
N ARG A 221 -7.65 12.23 26.94
CA ARG A 221 -7.64 12.85 28.27
C ARG A 221 -6.84 14.14 28.25
N SER A 222 -5.77 14.19 27.45
CA SER A 222 -4.91 15.37 27.30
C SER A 222 -4.11 15.33 26.00
N TYR A 223 -3.30 16.36 25.78
CA TYR A 223 -2.35 16.47 24.69
C TYR A 223 -1.03 17.10 25.16
N PHE A 224 0.06 16.80 24.45
CA PHE A 224 1.41 17.22 24.82
C PHE A 224 2.17 17.76 23.61
N PRO A 225 2.53 19.06 23.60
CA PRO A 225 3.44 19.60 22.60
C PRO A 225 4.82 18.95 22.69
N ASP A 226 5.29 18.46 21.55
CA ASP A 226 6.59 17.81 21.42
C ASP A 226 7.64 18.82 20.91
N GLY A 227 8.33 19.45 21.85
CA GLY A 227 9.46 20.35 21.58
C GLY A 227 10.77 19.64 21.20
N ASN A 228 10.81 18.30 21.25
CA ASN A 228 11.99 17.51 20.92
C ASN A 228 12.12 17.25 19.42
N TYR A 229 11.14 17.66 18.62
CA TYR A 229 11.24 17.62 17.16
C TYR A 229 12.51 18.32 16.67
N ARG A 230 13.24 17.64 15.80
CA ARG A 230 14.39 18.17 15.05
C ARG A 230 14.17 17.94 13.56
N PRO A 231 14.27 18.98 12.70
CA PRO A 231 14.11 18.84 11.27
C PRO A 231 15.11 17.86 10.66
N ARG A 232 14.65 17.08 9.68
CA ARG A 232 15.50 16.23 8.85
C ARG A 232 15.23 16.48 7.38
N ARG A 233 16.20 16.19 6.52
CA ARG A 233 16.00 16.25 5.07
C ARG A 233 15.13 15.07 4.61
N PRO A 234 13.95 15.31 4.04
CA PRO A 234 13.10 14.22 3.56
C PRO A 234 13.57 13.70 2.19
N PRO A 235 13.27 12.43 1.85
CA PRO A 235 13.64 11.85 0.56
C PRO A 235 13.01 12.61 -0.61
N ASN A 236 13.61 12.52 -1.79
CA ASN A 236 13.06 13.13 -3.01
C ASN A 236 12.20 12.16 -3.81
N ILE A 237 10.96 11.98 -3.34
CA ILE A 237 9.94 11.22 -4.06
C ILE A 237 9.29 12.14 -5.10
N ARG A 238 9.93 12.23 -6.26
CA ARG A 238 9.41 13.04 -7.37
C ARG A 238 8.08 12.47 -7.84
N LYS A 239 7.06 13.32 -7.95
CA LYS A 239 5.85 12.99 -8.70
C LYS A 239 6.26 12.76 -10.16
N ALA A 240 6.07 11.54 -10.66
CA ALA A 240 6.28 11.28 -12.06
C ALA A 240 5.33 12.15 -12.90
N ARG A 241 5.89 12.90 -13.86
CA ARG A 241 5.13 13.69 -14.82
C ARG A 241 4.96 12.85 -16.07
N TYR A 242 3.80 12.22 -16.19
CA TYR A 242 3.47 11.43 -17.36
C TYR A 242 2.81 12.29 -18.44
N PRO A 243 3.08 12.01 -19.73
CA PRO A 243 2.42 12.69 -20.83
C PRO A 243 0.91 12.46 -20.78
N LYS A 244 0.12 13.42 -21.25
CA LYS A 244 -1.35 13.32 -21.36
C LYS A 244 -1.76 12.48 -22.58
N ASP A 245 -1.14 11.31 -22.75
CA ASP A 245 -1.31 10.40 -23.90
C ASP A 245 -2.45 9.39 -23.71
N GLY A 246 -3.18 9.46 -22.60
CA GLY A 246 -4.24 8.50 -22.26
C GLY A 246 -3.73 7.11 -21.90
N ARG A 247 -2.41 6.92 -21.73
CA ARG A 247 -1.81 5.65 -21.36
C ARG A 247 -1.50 5.59 -19.88
N ALA A 248 -1.56 4.40 -19.32
CA ALA A 248 -0.99 4.09 -18.03
C ALA A 248 0.53 3.98 -18.19
N HIS A 249 1.25 4.60 -17.26
CA HIS A 249 2.71 4.50 -17.15
C HIS A 249 3.10 3.75 -15.86
N GLU A 250 2.17 3.61 -14.92
CA GLU A 250 2.33 2.86 -13.68
C GLU A 250 1.05 2.10 -13.36
N LEU A 251 1.21 0.96 -12.71
CA LEU A 251 0.12 0.30 -11.99
C LEU A 251 0.44 0.26 -10.50
N VAL A 252 -0.58 0.46 -9.69
CA VAL A 252 -0.57 0.18 -8.25
C VAL A 252 -1.41 -1.08 -8.05
N LEU A 253 -0.81 -2.09 -7.46
CA LEU A 253 -1.44 -3.36 -7.14
C LEU A 253 -1.69 -3.39 -5.64
N ARG A 254 -2.92 -3.66 -5.19
CA ARG A 254 -3.20 -3.88 -3.76
C ARG A 254 -3.54 -5.33 -3.55
N PHE A 255 -2.88 -5.94 -2.57
CA PHE A 255 -3.16 -7.29 -2.11
C PHE A 255 -3.60 -7.22 -0.66
N ALA A 256 -4.81 -7.69 -0.35
CA ALA A 256 -5.16 -8.00 1.04
C ALA A 256 -4.76 -9.44 1.35
N THR A 257 -3.90 -9.57 2.35
CA THR A 257 -3.43 -10.83 2.88
C THR A 257 -4.42 -11.36 3.92
N GLY A 258 -4.73 -12.66 3.84
CA GLY A 258 -5.54 -13.38 4.82
C GLY A 258 -4.74 -13.80 6.04
N ALA A 259 -5.06 -14.98 6.58
CA ALA A 259 -4.45 -15.48 7.82
C ALA A 259 -2.96 -15.79 7.67
N ASP A 260 -2.54 -16.38 6.54
CA ASP A 260 -1.13 -16.68 6.26
C ASP A 260 -0.45 -15.53 5.52
N ASP A 261 0.64 -15.03 6.11
CA ASP A 261 1.36 -13.86 5.62
C ASP A 261 2.21 -14.16 4.38
N LEU A 262 2.78 -13.14 3.77
CA LEU A 262 3.91 -13.33 2.86
C LEU A 262 5.18 -12.99 3.63
N ARG A 263 6.09 -13.93 3.84
CA ARG A 263 7.29 -13.77 4.68
C ARG A 263 8.36 -12.87 4.07
N GLY A 264 8.49 -12.87 2.74
CA GLY A 264 9.53 -12.11 2.04
C GLY A 264 10.86 -12.87 1.95
N GLY A 265 11.98 -12.14 1.89
CA GLY A 265 13.32 -12.74 1.74
C GLY A 265 13.48 -13.48 0.41
N ARG A 266 13.52 -14.81 0.47
CA ARG A 266 13.57 -15.71 -0.71
C ARG A 266 12.18 -16.01 -1.27
N ASP A 267 11.13 -15.71 -0.54
CA ASP A 267 9.73 -15.86 -0.93
C ASP A 267 9.20 -14.52 -1.44
N ASN A 268 8.98 -14.42 -2.74
CA ASN A 268 8.68 -13.17 -3.41
C ASN A 268 7.55 -13.33 -4.43
N VAL A 269 6.92 -12.20 -4.74
CA VAL A 269 5.88 -12.10 -5.76
C VAL A 269 6.46 -11.48 -7.03
N ASN A 270 6.20 -12.11 -8.16
CA ASN A 270 6.45 -11.60 -9.50
C ASN A 270 5.10 -11.33 -10.18
N VAL A 271 5.10 -10.39 -11.12
CA VAL A 271 3.92 -10.06 -11.92
C VAL A 271 4.27 -10.05 -13.40
N THR A 272 3.42 -10.69 -14.21
CA THR A 272 3.42 -10.54 -15.67
C THR A 272 2.12 -9.90 -16.11
N LEU A 273 2.21 -8.83 -16.89
CA LEU A 273 1.06 -8.21 -17.54
C LEU A 273 0.92 -8.77 -18.96
N ASN A 274 -0.30 -9.15 -19.33
CA ASN A 274 -0.66 -9.55 -20.70
C ASN A 274 -1.45 -8.42 -21.36
N LEU A 275 -1.02 -7.99 -22.55
CA LEU A 275 -1.61 -6.86 -23.28
C LEU A 275 -2.35 -7.32 -24.54
N ALA A 276 -3.35 -6.55 -24.97
CA ALA A 276 -4.20 -6.82 -26.13
C ALA A 276 -3.44 -6.97 -27.45
N ASN A 277 -2.29 -6.31 -27.58
CA ASN A 277 -1.41 -6.47 -28.75
C ASN A 277 -0.58 -7.77 -28.73
N GLY A 278 -0.78 -8.64 -27.73
CA GLY A 278 -0.04 -9.91 -27.55
C GLY A 278 1.31 -9.77 -26.86
N THR A 279 1.72 -8.57 -26.45
CA THR A 279 2.98 -8.38 -25.72
C THR A 279 2.84 -8.62 -24.22
N GLN A 280 3.95 -8.99 -23.57
CA GLN A 280 4.03 -9.21 -22.12
C GLN A 280 5.02 -8.26 -21.45
N GLN A 281 4.71 -7.82 -20.23
CA GLN A 281 5.65 -7.06 -19.39
C GLN A 281 5.80 -7.72 -18.03
N ARG A 282 7.04 -8.15 -17.71
CA ARG A 282 7.36 -8.87 -16.46
C ARG A 282 8.09 -8.00 -15.43
N TYR A 283 7.67 -8.12 -14.18
CA TYR A 283 8.17 -7.43 -13.00
C TYR A 283 8.52 -8.46 -11.93
N LEU A 284 9.76 -8.44 -11.45
CA LEU A 284 10.24 -9.40 -10.47
C LEU A 284 10.24 -8.79 -9.07
N ARG A 285 9.95 -9.61 -8.06
CA ARG A 285 10.04 -9.26 -6.64
C ARG A 285 9.35 -7.94 -6.31
N ILE A 286 8.09 -7.81 -6.69
CA ILE A 286 7.30 -6.58 -6.48
C ILE A 286 7.13 -6.22 -5.00
N ASN A 287 7.26 -7.21 -4.10
CA ASN A 287 7.31 -7.04 -2.65
C ASN A 287 8.69 -6.61 -2.13
N LYS A 288 9.72 -6.52 -2.98
CA LYS A 288 11.11 -6.13 -2.61
C LYS A 288 11.72 -7.01 -1.51
N GLY A 289 11.30 -8.28 -1.44
CA GLY A 289 11.65 -9.20 -0.37
C GLY A 289 11.13 -8.80 1.01
N ALA A 290 10.21 -7.84 1.10
CA ALA A 290 9.56 -7.49 2.35
C ALA A 290 8.47 -8.51 2.69
N ARG A 291 8.22 -8.63 4.00
CA ARG A 291 7.07 -9.32 4.56
C ARG A 291 5.80 -8.50 4.29
N TRP A 292 4.71 -9.14 3.89
CA TRP A 292 3.35 -8.57 3.89
C TRP A 292 2.53 -9.30 4.94
N LEU A 293 2.20 -8.57 6.02
CA LEU A 293 1.59 -9.13 7.24
C LEU A 293 0.26 -9.84 6.98
N SER A 294 -0.11 -10.73 7.89
CA SER A 294 -1.43 -11.35 7.93
C SER A 294 -2.52 -10.31 8.24
N ASN A 295 -3.72 -10.55 7.70
CA ASN A 295 -4.90 -9.71 7.85
C ASN A 295 -4.64 -8.22 7.53
N TYR A 296 -3.79 -7.99 6.54
CA TYR A 296 -3.27 -6.67 6.19
C TYR A 296 -3.21 -6.48 4.69
N ALA A 297 -3.39 -5.24 4.23
CA ALA A 297 -3.35 -4.93 2.81
C ALA A 297 -2.07 -4.18 2.44
N GLU A 298 -1.30 -4.72 1.50
CA GLU A 298 -0.09 -4.12 0.95
C GLU A 298 -0.28 -3.59 -0.46
N HIS A 299 0.49 -2.55 -0.80
CA HIS A 299 0.49 -1.94 -2.13
C HIS A 299 1.84 -2.17 -2.81
N ALA A 300 1.83 -2.59 -4.06
CA ALA A 300 3.02 -2.71 -4.89
C ALA A 300 2.86 -1.82 -6.13
N GLN A 301 3.76 -0.84 -6.28
CA GLN A 301 3.84 -0.02 -7.48
C GLN A 301 4.77 -0.69 -8.49
N ILE A 302 4.29 -0.84 -9.73
CA ILE A 302 5.10 -1.23 -10.88
C ILE A 302 5.10 -0.10 -11.91
N LYS A 303 6.29 0.31 -12.35
CA LYS A 303 6.44 1.25 -13.47
C LYS A 303 6.45 0.47 -14.76
N LEU A 304 5.55 0.81 -15.69
CA LEU A 304 5.43 0.08 -16.94
C LEU A 304 6.67 0.28 -17.81
N LYS A 305 7.24 -0.83 -18.31
CA LYS A 305 8.38 -0.78 -19.26
C LYS A 305 7.96 -0.11 -20.56
N ARG A 306 6.72 -0.35 -20.98
CA ARG A 306 6.06 0.30 -22.12
C ARG A 306 4.68 0.79 -21.67
N PRO A 307 4.36 2.09 -21.80
CA PRO A 307 3.04 2.59 -21.47
C PRO A 307 1.95 1.87 -22.27
N ALA A 308 0.82 1.57 -21.63
CA ALA A 308 -0.29 0.84 -22.24
C ALA A 308 -1.61 1.55 -21.93
N LYS A 309 -2.60 1.51 -22.83
CA LYS A 309 -3.92 2.00 -22.47
C LYS A 309 -4.52 1.07 -21.38
N PRO A 310 -5.22 1.59 -20.37
CA PRO A 310 -5.86 0.74 -19.36
C PRO A 310 -6.76 -0.36 -19.94
N GLU A 311 -7.45 -0.07 -21.03
CA GLU A 311 -8.30 -1.00 -21.79
C GLU A 311 -7.52 -2.11 -22.51
N ASP A 312 -6.23 -1.90 -22.80
CA ASP A 312 -5.38 -2.90 -23.44
C ASP A 312 -4.77 -3.89 -22.43
N ILE A 313 -4.96 -3.67 -21.11
CA ILE A 313 -4.46 -4.56 -20.07
C ILE A 313 -5.47 -5.68 -19.85
N LEU A 314 -5.14 -6.88 -20.30
CA LEU A 314 -6.07 -8.01 -20.31
C LEU A 314 -6.03 -8.80 -19.01
N SER A 315 -4.83 -9.06 -18.47
CA SER A 315 -4.69 -9.83 -17.25
C SER A 315 -3.40 -9.52 -16.50
N VAL A 316 -3.43 -9.82 -15.20
CA VAL A 316 -2.27 -9.82 -14.31
C VAL A 316 -2.02 -11.26 -13.87
N GLU A 317 -0.91 -11.83 -14.29
CA GLU A 317 -0.43 -13.12 -13.79
C GLU A 317 0.47 -12.85 -12.57
N VAL A 318 0.06 -13.38 -11.42
CA VAL A 318 0.81 -13.32 -10.17
C VAL A 318 1.50 -14.66 -9.97
N GLN A 319 2.83 -14.62 -9.80
CA GLN A 319 3.68 -15.79 -9.61
C GLN A 319 4.51 -15.65 -8.34
N THR A 320 4.50 -16.66 -7.48
CA THR A 320 5.34 -16.70 -6.28
C THR A 320 6.60 -17.53 -6.48
N THR A 321 7.66 -17.22 -5.74
CA THR A 321 8.92 -17.99 -5.72
C THR A 321 8.99 -19.00 -4.59
N PHE A 322 7.83 -19.36 -4.02
CA PHE A 322 7.75 -20.13 -2.79
C PHE A 322 8.37 -21.51 -2.95
N ARG A 323 9.14 -21.92 -1.93
CA ARG A 323 9.76 -23.26 -1.91
C ARG A 323 8.83 -24.33 -1.35
N GLY A 324 7.87 -23.96 -0.50
CA GLY A 324 7.04 -24.89 0.28
C GLY A 324 7.81 -25.62 1.39
N GLY A 325 7.10 -26.41 2.20
CA GLY A 325 7.66 -27.23 3.29
C GLY A 325 8.05 -26.44 4.55
N ILE A 326 8.77 -27.10 5.47
CA ILE A 326 9.17 -26.57 6.80
C ILE A 326 9.95 -25.25 6.71
N GLY A 327 10.62 -24.98 5.58
CA GLY A 327 11.39 -23.76 5.33
C GLY A 327 10.84 -22.83 4.24
N GLY A 328 9.65 -23.09 3.70
CA GLY A 328 9.04 -22.30 2.63
C GLY A 328 7.73 -21.63 3.05
N ASP A 329 7.30 -20.66 2.25
CA ASP A 329 6.12 -19.85 2.55
C ASP A 329 4.84 -20.33 1.87
N ASN A 330 3.70 -20.00 2.47
CA ASN A 330 2.38 -20.03 1.86
C ASN A 330 1.73 -18.68 2.12
N TRP A 331 0.87 -18.20 1.21
CA TRP A 331 0.30 -16.86 1.34
C TRP A 331 -1.15 -16.85 0.90
N ASP A 332 -2.02 -16.34 1.76
CA ASP A 332 -3.43 -16.17 1.46
C ASP A 332 -3.70 -14.79 0.88
N VAL A 333 -4.19 -14.73 -0.36
CA VAL A 333 -4.73 -13.50 -0.94
C VAL A 333 -6.24 -13.57 -0.87
N VAL A 334 -6.87 -12.60 -0.18
CA VAL A 334 -8.33 -12.54 0.00
C VAL A 334 -8.98 -11.41 -0.78
N ASP A 335 -8.20 -10.44 -1.26
CA ASP A 335 -8.66 -9.33 -2.10
C ASP A 335 -7.49 -8.87 -2.97
N PHE A 336 -7.75 -8.65 -4.27
CA PHE A 336 -6.77 -8.12 -5.21
C PHE A 336 -7.38 -7.01 -6.05
N GLN A 337 -6.69 -5.87 -6.12
CA GLN A 337 -7.15 -4.70 -6.87
C GLN A 337 -6.02 -4.06 -7.67
N VAL A 338 -6.38 -3.41 -8.77
CA VAL A 338 -5.43 -2.75 -9.69
C VAL A 338 -5.91 -1.34 -10.02
N TRP A 339 -5.00 -0.38 -9.88
CA TRP A 339 -5.19 1.00 -10.32
C TRP A 339 -4.12 1.41 -11.32
N ALA A 340 -4.51 2.16 -12.34
CA ALA A 340 -3.64 2.71 -13.36
C ALA A 340 -3.37 4.20 -13.12
N THR A 341 -2.13 4.62 -13.37
CA THR A 341 -1.72 6.03 -13.30
C THR A 341 -1.04 6.45 -14.61
N GLY A 342 -1.42 7.62 -15.13
CA GLY A 342 -0.92 8.24 -16.36
C GLY A 342 -1.02 9.77 -16.30
N GLY A 343 -0.80 10.47 -17.41
CA GLY A 343 -0.85 11.95 -17.40
C GLY A 343 -2.27 12.53 -17.33
N ARG A 344 -3.28 11.77 -17.81
CA ARG A 344 -4.69 12.18 -17.80
C ARG A 344 -5.49 11.66 -16.60
N PHE A 345 -4.99 10.64 -15.91
CA PHE A 345 -5.70 9.99 -14.81
C PHE A 345 -4.69 9.57 -13.74
N VAL A 346 -5.07 9.73 -12.48
CA VAL A 346 -4.25 9.28 -11.34
C VAL A 346 -5.06 8.25 -10.57
N ASN A 347 -4.50 7.06 -10.39
CA ASN A 347 -5.13 5.95 -9.69
C ASN A 347 -6.55 5.64 -10.18
N ARG A 348 -6.75 5.52 -11.50
CA ARG A 348 -7.98 5.01 -12.09
C ARG A 348 -8.10 3.53 -11.70
N HIS A 349 -9.15 3.17 -10.95
CA HIS A 349 -9.43 1.76 -10.63
C HIS A 349 -9.82 1.01 -11.91
N ILE A 350 -9.18 -0.14 -12.17
CA ILE A 350 -9.42 -0.93 -13.40
C ILE A 350 -9.79 -2.38 -13.14
N TYR A 351 -9.57 -2.88 -11.93
CA TYR A 351 -9.87 -4.28 -11.60
C TYR A 351 -10.00 -4.52 -10.10
N HIS A 352 -10.93 -5.39 -9.72
CA HIS A 352 -11.14 -5.89 -8.37
C HIS A 352 -11.56 -7.36 -8.41
N ASN A 353 -10.90 -8.20 -7.63
CA ASN A 353 -11.27 -9.58 -7.38
C ASN A 353 -11.27 -9.86 -5.87
N LYS A 354 -12.33 -10.50 -5.36
CA LYS A 354 -12.46 -10.90 -3.95
C LYS A 354 -12.33 -12.41 -3.75
N ASP A 355 -11.96 -13.15 -4.80
CA ASP A 355 -11.84 -14.60 -4.69
C ASP A 355 -10.59 -14.93 -3.89
N LYS A 356 -10.77 -15.74 -2.85
CA LYS A 356 -9.66 -16.20 -2.03
C LYS A 356 -8.77 -17.13 -2.83
N PHE A 357 -7.47 -16.90 -2.77
CA PHE A 357 -6.48 -17.77 -3.37
C PHE A 357 -5.31 -17.99 -2.42
N ARG A 358 -5.02 -19.26 -2.13
CA ARG A 358 -3.86 -19.66 -1.33
C ARG A 358 -2.72 -20.06 -2.24
N PHE A 359 -1.67 -19.25 -2.24
CA PHE A 359 -0.40 -19.59 -2.87
C PHE A 359 0.37 -20.57 -1.97
N THR A 360 0.89 -21.63 -2.56
CA THR A 360 1.70 -22.62 -1.85
C THR A 360 2.92 -23.02 -2.66
N GLY A 361 3.82 -23.81 -2.07
CA GLY A 361 4.92 -24.47 -2.80
C GLY A 361 4.47 -25.31 -4.01
N HIS A 362 3.20 -25.72 -4.07
CA HIS A 362 2.61 -26.47 -5.20
C HIS A 362 1.56 -25.66 -5.97
N ARG A 363 1.26 -24.43 -5.57
CA ARG A 363 0.28 -23.55 -6.23
C ARG A 363 0.85 -22.15 -6.33
N LYS A 364 1.76 -21.96 -7.28
CA LYS A 364 2.58 -20.74 -7.35
C LYS A 364 2.03 -19.66 -8.26
N ASN A 365 1.01 -19.93 -9.07
CA ASN A 365 0.51 -18.99 -10.07
C ASN A 365 -0.99 -18.79 -9.97
N ARG A 366 -1.41 -17.54 -10.16
CA ARG A 366 -2.81 -17.15 -10.34
C ARG A 366 -2.89 -16.08 -11.41
N THR A 367 -3.76 -16.28 -12.39
CA THR A 367 -4.10 -15.26 -13.38
C THR A 367 -5.38 -14.56 -12.96
N TYR A 368 -5.33 -13.24 -12.91
CA TYR A 368 -6.47 -12.36 -12.71
C TYR A 368 -6.83 -11.73 -14.06
N THR A 369 -7.89 -12.23 -14.68
CA THR A 369 -8.39 -11.69 -15.96
C THR A 369 -9.13 -10.38 -15.69
N ILE A 370 -8.58 -9.28 -16.19
CA ILE A 370 -9.16 -7.93 -16.08
C ILE A 370 -10.21 -7.73 -17.16
N ARG A 371 -9.91 -8.16 -18.38
CA ARG A 371 -10.78 -8.06 -19.54
C ARG A 371 -10.67 -9.33 -20.35
N GLU A 372 -11.82 -9.89 -20.67
CA GLU A 372 -11.91 -10.88 -21.73
C GLU A 372 -11.65 -10.19 -23.06
N LEU A 373 -10.74 -10.77 -23.84
CA LEU A 373 -10.66 -10.44 -25.26
C LEU A 373 -11.99 -10.80 -25.95
N LYS A 374 -12.31 -10.18 -27.08
CA LYS A 374 -13.44 -10.68 -27.87
C LYS A 374 -13.05 -11.99 -28.56
N HIS A 375 -14.01 -12.89 -28.75
CA HIS A 375 -13.83 -14.02 -29.66
C HIS A 375 -13.81 -13.47 -31.09
N GLU A 376 -12.97 -14.07 -31.93
CA GLU A 376 -12.88 -13.76 -33.36
C GLU A 376 -13.14 -15.05 -34.14
N ALA A 377 -14.05 -14.99 -35.11
CA ALA A 377 -14.42 -16.15 -35.91
C ALA A 377 -13.18 -16.77 -36.59
N GLY A 378 -13.08 -18.10 -36.54
CA GLY A 378 -11.95 -18.84 -37.11
C GLY A 378 -10.62 -18.73 -36.35
N LYS A 379 -10.58 -18.02 -35.21
CA LYS A 379 -9.39 -17.90 -34.36
C LYS A 379 -9.57 -18.66 -33.05
N THR A 380 -8.45 -19.12 -32.50
CA THR A 380 -8.39 -19.74 -31.18
C THR A 380 -7.82 -18.80 -30.13
N LYS A 381 -8.29 -18.96 -28.90
CA LYS A 381 -7.67 -18.39 -27.70
C LYS A 381 -7.13 -19.44 -26.75
N ILE A 382 -7.42 -20.71 -26.98
CA ILE A 382 -7.06 -21.78 -26.06
C ILE A 382 -6.40 -22.87 -26.88
N LEU A 383 -5.15 -23.17 -26.57
CA LEU A 383 -4.54 -24.39 -27.06
C LEU A 383 -4.77 -25.50 -26.03
N THR A 384 -5.26 -26.64 -26.48
CA THR A 384 -5.32 -27.85 -25.66
C THR A 384 -4.10 -28.70 -25.97
N LEU A 385 -3.28 -28.93 -24.95
CA LEU A 385 -2.12 -29.80 -25.00
C LEU A 385 -2.52 -31.14 -24.38
N ASN A 386 -2.40 -32.22 -25.15
CA ASN A 386 -2.43 -33.58 -24.61
C ASN A 386 -0.97 -34.06 -24.53
N ILE A 387 -0.45 -34.13 -23.31
CA ILE A 387 0.93 -34.48 -23.00
C ILE A 387 0.94 -35.84 -22.29
N GLN A 388 1.88 -36.71 -22.61
CA GLN A 388 2.08 -37.95 -21.86
C GLN A 388 3.54 -38.05 -21.42
N SER A 389 3.76 -38.29 -20.13
CA SER A 389 5.08 -38.63 -19.61
C SER A 389 5.52 -40.02 -20.10
N GLY A 390 6.82 -40.24 -20.21
CA GLY A 390 7.44 -41.51 -20.58
C GLY A 390 7.83 -42.31 -19.34
N SER A 391 9.03 -42.90 -19.40
CA SER A 391 9.62 -43.69 -18.33
C SER A 391 9.97 -42.90 -17.06
N ASP A 392 10.08 -41.59 -17.15
CA ASP A 392 10.28 -40.67 -16.01
C ASP A 392 9.12 -39.67 -15.93
N ASP A 393 8.58 -39.46 -14.72
CA ASP A 393 7.51 -38.51 -14.47
C ASP A 393 8.02 -37.06 -14.48
N LEU A 394 7.10 -36.09 -14.43
CA LEU A 394 7.43 -34.74 -14.00
C LEU A 394 6.96 -34.61 -12.56
N ARG A 395 7.86 -34.48 -11.60
CA ARG A 395 7.53 -34.50 -10.16
C ARG A 395 6.64 -33.35 -9.69
N GLY A 396 6.72 -32.19 -10.35
CA GLY A 396 6.04 -30.99 -9.90
C GLY A 396 6.78 -30.25 -8.77
N GLY A 397 6.04 -29.45 -7.99
CA GLY A 397 6.62 -28.62 -6.93
C GLY A 397 7.61 -27.57 -7.46
N ASN A 398 8.91 -27.86 -7.37
CA ASN A 398 9.97 -26.99 -7.89
C ASN A 398 10.41 -27.36 -9.32
N ASP A 399 10.05 -28.55 -9.79
CA ASP A 399 10.35 -29.06 -11.12
C ASP A 399 9.07 -28.99 -11.97
N ASN A 400 9.00 -27.97 -12.82
CA ASN A 400 7.81 -27.61 -13.57
C ASN A 400 8.15 -27.41 -15.04
N VAL A 401 7.13 -27.31 -15.88
CA VAL A 401 7.29 -26.99 -17.30
C VAL A 401 6.56 -25.69 -17.64
N ASP A 402 7.26 -24.81 -18.34
CA ASP A 402 6.72 -23.62 -18.97
C ASP A 402 6.47 -23.90 -20.46
N ALA A 403 5.47 -23.24 -21.05
CA ALA A 403 5.24 -23.22 -22.49
C ALA A 403 5.57 -21.84 -23.08
N TYR A 404 6.20 -21.83 -24.25
CA TYR A 404 6.31 -20.67 -25.12
C TYR A 404 5.65 -20.97 -26.45
N VAL A 405 4.52 -20.32 -26.72
CA VAL A 405 3.79 -20.44 -27.99
C VAL A 405 4.42 -19.47 -28.99
N MET A 406 4.86 -19.99 -30.14
CA MET A 406 5.54 -19.22 -31.19
C MET A 406 4.53 -18.74 -32.24
N PHE A 407 4.67 -17.49 -32.67
CA PHE A 407 3.78 -16.89 -33.66
C PHE A 407 4.50 -16.63 -34.98
N ARG A 408 3.75 -16.71 -36.09
CA ARG A 408 4.21 -16.34 -37.43
C ARG A 408 4.60 -14.85 -37.45
N GLY A 409 5.70 -14.52 -38.13
CA GLY A 409 6.27 -13.16 -38.13
C GLY A 409 7.17 -12.84 -36.93
N GLY A 410 7.42 -13.81 -36.05
CA GLY A 410 8.32 -13.67 -34.90
C GLY A 410 7.60 -13.31 -33.60
N GLY A 411 8.30 -13.50 -32.49
CA GLY A 411 7.74 -13.36 -31.14
C GLY A 411 6.89 -14.56 -30.71
N GLY A 412 6.15 -14.37 -29.61
CA GLY A 412 5.43 -15.46 -28.95
C GLY A 412 4.99 -15.08 -27.53
N GLN A 413 4.36 -16.03 -26.85
CA GLN A 413 3.81 -15.88 -25.52
C GLN A 413 4.35 -16.93 -24.56
N TRP A 414 4.85 -16.51 -23.40
CA TRP A 414 5.12 -17.42 -22.30
C TRP A 414 3.86 -17.68 -21.48
N ILE A 415 3.60 -18.95 -21.18
CA ILE A 415 2.65 -19.42 -20.17
C ILE A 415 3.45 -20.26 -19.17
N ARG A 416 3.50 -19.81 -17.92
CA ARG A 416 4.39 -20.38 -16.91
C ARG A 416 3.71 -21.50 -16.15
N ASN A 417 4.49 -22.52 -15.78
CA ASN A 417 4.10 -23.64 -14.92
C ASN A 417 2.79 -24.29 -15.37
N ILE A 418 2.78 -24.79 -16.60
CA ILE A 418 1.59 -25.36 -17.24
C ILE A 418 1.11 -26.66 -16.55
N ASN A 419 1.98 -27.29 -15.75
CA ASN A 419 1.62 -28.42 -14.87
C ASN A 419 1.07 -27.98 -13.51
N ALA A 420 0.97 -26.67 -13.23
CA ALA A 420 0.50 -26.10 -11.98
C ALA A 420 1.17 -26.73 -10.75
N SER A 421 2.46 -27.05 -10.86
CA SER A 421 3.26 -27.75 -9.84
C SER A 421 2.72 -29.08 -9.33
N ARG A 422 1.86 -29.72 -10.12
CA ARG A 422 1.42 -31.10 -9.91
C ARG A 422 2.41 -32.09 -10.53
N ASN A 423 2.42 -33.29 -9.97
CA ASN A 423 3.07 -34.43 -10.56
C ASN A 423 2.33 -34.84 -11.86
N TRP A 424 3.08 -35.11 -12.92
CA TRP A 424 2.59 -35.79 -14.12
C TRP A 424 3.21 -37.19 -14.20
N GLU A 425 2.49 -38.16 -13.65
CA GLU A 425 2.94 -39.54 -13.47
C GLU A 425 3.41 -40.19 -14.76
N ARG A 426 4.33 -41.15 -14.60
CA ARG A 426 4.86 -41.99 -15.68
C ARG A 426 3.75 -42.58 -16.51
N TYR A 427 3.87 -42.47 -17.84
CA TYR A 427 2.90 -42.98 -18.81
C TYR A 427 1.45 -42.47 -18.67
N ARG A 428 1.17 -41.48 -17.82
CA ARG A 428 -0.18 -40.89 -17.70
C ARG A 428 -0.35 -39.69 -18.62
N PRO A 429 -1.43 -39.65 -19.43
CA PRO A 429 -1.75 -38.48 -20.22
C PRO A 429 -2.29 -37.35 -19.34
N GLN A 430 -1.98 -36.12 -19.73
CA GLN A 430 -2.34 -34.88 -19.08
C GLN A 430 -2.93 -33.94 -20.13
N LYS A 431 -4.08 -33.37 -19.82
CA LYS A 431 -4.74 -32.37 -20.66
C LYS A 431 -4.54 -31.00 -20.04
N VAL A 432 -3.93 -30.09 -20.80
CA VAL A 432 -3.56 -28.76 -20.33
C VAL A 432 -4.13 -27.72 -21.28
N HIS A 433 -4.78 -26.69 -20.73
CA HIS A 433 -5.30 -25.58 -21.51
C HIS A 433 -4.38 -24.37 -21.38
N LEU A 434 -3.91 -23.88 -22.53
CA LEU A 434 -3.06 -22.71 -22.66
C LEU A 434 -3.88 -21.55 -23.20
N THR A 435 -4.17 -20.57 -22.34
CA THR A 435 -4.86 -19.35 -22.77
C THR A 435 -3.89 -18.39 -23.46
N LEU A 436 -4.18 -18.09 -24.73
CA LEU A 436 -3.47 -17.11 -25.52
C LEU A 436 -3.87 -15.70 -25.11
N ASN A 437 -2.89 -14.79 -25.14
CA ASN A 437 -3.08 -13.37 -24.80
C ASN A 437 -3.66 -12.54 -25.95
N ARG A 438 -4.03 -13.19 -27.06
CA ARG A 438 -4.79 -12.66 -28.21
C ARG A 438 -5.41 -13.81 -29.00
N PRO A 439 -6.55 -13.62 -29.68
CA PRO A 439 -7.06 -14.60 -30.63
C PRO A 439 -6.08 -14.78 -31.79
N MET A 440 -5.74 -16.02 -32.11
CA MET A 440 -4.80 -16.36 -33.18
C MET A 440 -5.45 -17.30 -34.19
N ALA A 441 -5.25 -17.06 -35.49
CA ALA A 441 -5.61 -18.06 -36.48
C ALA A 441 -4.65 -19.27 -36.31
N PRO A 442 -5.13 -20.52 -36.46
CA PRO A 442 -4.28 -21.71 -36.37
C PRO A 442 -2.99 -21.63 -37.19
N LYS A 443 -3.08 -21.13 -38.42
CA LYS A 443 -1.95 -20.96 -39.35
C LYS A 443 -0.86 -19.98 -38.86
N ASP A 444 -1.20 -19.10 -37.92
CA ASP A 444 -0.30 -18.09 -37.38
C ASP A 444 0.37 -18.55 -36.08
N ILE A 445 0.04 -19.75 -35.60
CA ILE A 445 0.73 -20.43 -34.52
C ILE A 445 1.65 -21.44 -35.19
N VAL A 446 2.97 -21.27 -35.05
CA VAL A 446 3.98 -22.00 -35.86
C VAL A 446 4.87 -22.89 -35.01
N GLY A 447 4.63 -22.95 -33.70
CA GLY A 447 5.43 -23.76 -32.82
C GLY A 447 5.08 -23.64 -31.35
N LEU A 448 5.59 -24.60 -30.59
CA LEU A 448 5.52 -24.65 -29.14
C LEU A 448 6.91 -25.05 -28.61
N LYS A 449 7.47 -24.24 -27.72
CA LYS A 449 8.62 -24.62 -26.91
C LYS A 449 8.16 -24.98 -25.52
N LEU A 450 8.56 -26.15 -25.04
CA LEU A 450 8.46 -26.54 -23.64
C LEU A 450 9.81 -26.29 -22.99
N GLN A 451 9.81 -25.67 -21.81
CA GLN A 451 11.02 -25.41 -21.05
C GLN A 451 10.83 -25.79 -19.58
N THR A 452 11.65 -26.71 -19.08
CA THR A 452 11.56 -27.14 -17.69
C THR A 452 12.34 -26.24 -16.74
N THR A 453 11.88 -26.16 -15.50
CA THR A 453 12.63 -25.58 -14.37
C THR A 453 13.49 -26.62 -13.65
N SER A 454 13.49 -27.87 -14.15
CA SER A 454 14.14 -29.00 -13.52
C SER A 454 15.62 -28.76 -13.34
N ARG A 455 16.14 -29.09 -12.16
CA ARG A 455 17.56 -28.89 -11.83
C ARG A 455 18.43 -30.10 -12.17
N GLY A 456 17.83 -31.29 -12.33
CA GLY A 456 18.54 -32.56 -12.45
C GLY A 456 19.30 -32.94 -11.16
N GLY A 457 19.87 -34.14 -11.13
CA GLY A 457 20.74 -34.62 -10.04
C GLY A 457 20.03 -34.89 -8.71
N MET A 458 20.79 -34.99 -7.62
CA MET A 458 20.28 -35.26 -6.27
C MET A 458 19.38 -34.10 -5.80
N GLY A 459 18.08 -34.35 -5.67
CA GLY A 459 17.07 -33.36 -5.27
C GLY A 459 16.43 -32.55 -6.41
N GLY A 460 16.77 -32.83 -7.67
CA GLY A 460 16.09 -32.30 -8.86
C GLY A 460 15.44 -33.40 -9.68
N ASP A 461 14.62 -33.02 -10.67
CA ASP A 461 13.92 -33.98 -11.52
C ASP A 461 14.51 -34.11 -12.93
N ASN A 462 14.21 -35.23 -13.59
CA ASN A 462 14.31 -35.40 -15.03
C ASN A 462 12.91 -35.81 -15.52
N TRP A 463 12.54 -35.44 -16.74
CA TRP A 463 11.20 -35.75 -17.25
C TRP A 463 11.27 -36.29 -18.67
N ASP A 464 10.59 -37.40 -18.93
CA ASP A 464 10.47 -37.94 -20.29
C ASP A 464 9.17 -37.47 -20.93
N LEU A 465 9.24 -36.67 -21.98
CA LEU A 465 8.10 -36.36 -22.82
C LEU A 465 7.94 -37.44 -23.88
N ARG A 466 6.89 -38.25 -23.76
CA ARG A 466 6.60 -39.36 -24.69
C ARG A 466 5.65 -38.98 -25.81
N ARG A 467 4.61 -38.21 -25.49
CA ARG A 467 3.61 -37.74 -26.46
C ARG A 467 3.32 -36.27 -26.24
N LEU A 468 3.21 -35.53 -27.35
CA LEU A 468 2.72 -34.17 -27.38
C LEU A 468 1.75 -34.02 -28.55
N GLU A 469 0.52 -33.64 -28.24
CA GLU A 469 -0.47 -33.21 -29.21
C GLU A 469 -0.96 -31.81 -28.84
N VAL A 470 -1.01 -30.92 -29.83
CA VAL A 470 -1.44 -29.53 -29.67
C VAL A 470 -2.66 -29.31 -30.56
N GLN A 471 -3.76 -28.91 -29.95
CA GLN A 471 -5.01 -28.61 -30.65
C GLN A 471 -5.39 -27.14 -30.42
N ALA A 472 -5.85 -26.46 -31.47
CA ALA A 472 -6.47 -25.15 -31.34
C ALA A 472 -7.96 -25.32 -31.02
N ASN A 473 -8.43 -24.74 -29.92
CA ASN A 473 -9.84 -24.74 -29.55
C ASN A 473 -10.54 -23.55 -30.24
N ILE A 474 -11.22 -23.82 -31.34
CA ILE A 474 -12.07 -22.86 -32.05
C ILE A 474 -13.52 -23.29 -31.78
N PRO A 475 -14.46 -22.37 -31.53
CA PRO A 475 -15.87 -22.76 -31.39
C PRO A 475 -16.33 -23.63 -32.57
N GLY A 476 -16.74 -24.87 -32.28
CA GLY A 476 -17.17 -25.87 -33.27
C GLY A 476 -16.05 -26.57 -34.06
N LYS A 477 -14.76 -26.25 -33.88
CA LYS A 477 -13.63 -26.86 -34.60
C LYS A 477 -12.40 -27.03 -33.72
N TRP A 478 -11.71 -28.17 -33.83
CA TRP A 478 -10.56 -28.49 -32.97
C TRP A 478 -9.34 -28.95 -33.79
N PRO A 479 -8.80 -28.11 -34.71
CA PRO A 479 -7.71 -28.56 -35.57
C PRO A 479 -6.47 -28.94 -34.76
N VAL A 480 -5.92 -30.12 -35.05
CA VAL A 480 -4.64 -30.58 -34.54
C VAL A 480 -3.54 -29.81 -35.27
N LEU A 481 -2.77 -29.01 -34.53
CA LEU A 481 -1.64 -28.24 -35.06
C LEU A 481 -0.36 -29.07 -35.11
N TYR A 482 -0.20 -29.95 -34.12
CA TYR A 482 0.98 -30.78 -33.99
C TYR A 482 0.62 -32.07 -33.24
N LYS A 483 1.19 -33.20 -33.67
CA LYS A 483 1.08 -34.47 -32.98
C LYS A 483 2.35 -35.27 -33.18
N ARG A 484 2.96 -35.69 -32.07
CA ARG A 484 4.11 -36.60 -32.09
C ARG A 484 4.04 -37.55 -30.90
N GLU A 485 4.44 -38.79 -31.13
CA GLU A 485 4.67 -39.82 -30.11
C GLU A 485 5.92 -40.61 -30.50
N LYS A 486 6.75 -41.00 -29.52
CA LYS A 486 7.90 -41.89 -29.73
C LYS A 486 8.13 -42.75 -28.49
N ARG A 487 8.47 -44.02 -28.67
CA ARG A 487 8.93 -44.94 -27.61
C ARG A 487 10.48 -44.99 -27.57
N PRO A 488 11.13 -44.92 -26.40
CA PRO A 488 10.53 -44.72 -25.08
C PRO A 488 10.01 -43.28 -24.85
N TYR A 489 10.62 -42.28 -25.50
CA TYR A 489 10.21 -40.86 -25.43
C TYR A 489 10.60 -40.05 -26.68
N ILE A 490 9.96 -38.89 -26.87
CA ILE A 490 10.34 -37.86 -27.85
C ILE A 490 11.55 -37.08 -27.36
N LYS A 491 11.55 -36.73 -26.06
CA LYS A 491 12.58 -35.93 -25.40
C LYS A 491 12.71 -36.33 -23.94
N ARG A 492 13.94 -36.50 -23.48
CA ARG A 492 14.29 -36.51 -22.06
C ARG A 492 14.78 -35.12 -21.66
N PHE A 493 14.14 -34.52 -20.66
CA PHE A 493 14.53 -33.27 -20.04
C PHE A 493 15.45 -33.57 -18.87
N THR A 494 16.59 -32.87 -18.81
CA THR A 494 17.56 -33.00 -17.72
C THR A 494 17.96 -31.64 -17.18
N GLY A 495 18.71 -31.62 -16.08
CA GLY A 495 19.31 -30.40 -15.54
C GLY A 495 20.17 -29.61 -16.54
N ASN A 496 20.74 -30.27 -17.55
CA ASN A 496 21.58 -29.64 -18.58
C ASN A 496 20.84 -29.45 -19.91
N ASP A 497 19.72 -30.14 -20.11
CA ASP A 497 18.94 -30.10 -21.35
C ASP A 497 17.45 -29.91 -21.03
N ARG A 498 17.06 -28.64 -20.88
CA ARG A 498 15.78 -28.23 -20.31
C ARG A 498 14.74 -27.83 -21.34
N SER A 499 14.97 -28.06 -22.63
CA SER A 499 14.05 -27.53 -23.64
C SER A 499 13.76 -28.48 -24.79
N PHE A 500 12.52 -28.39 -25.26
CA PHE A 500 12.03 -29.06 -26.45
C PHE A 500 11.29 -28.04 -27.31
N THR A 501 11.52 -28.06 -28.61
CA THR A 501 10.82 -27.19 -29.55
C THR A 501 10.14 -28.04 -30.62
N ALA A 502 8.81 -27.92 -30.70
CA ALA A 502 8.01 -28.40 -31.81
C ALA A 502 7.70 -27.23 -32.75
N ARG A 503 7.93 -27.40 -34.05
CA ARG A 503 7.55 -26.46 -35.10
C ARG A 503 6.70 -27.18 -36.13
N TRP A 504 5.79 -26.45 -36.78
CA TRP A 504 4.90 -26.94 -37.82
C TRP A 504 4.53 -25.81 -38.78
#